data_AF-A0A8J8DC75-F1
#
_entry.id   AF-A0A8J8DC75-F1
#
_cell.length_a   1.000
_cell.length_b   1.000
_cell.length_c   1.000
_cell.angle_alpha   90.00
_cell.angle_beta   90.00
_cell.angle_gamma   90.00
#
_symmetry.space_group_name_H-M   'P 1'
#
loop_
_entity.id
_entity.type
_entity.pdbx_description
1 polymer ?
#
loop_
_entity_poly.entity_id
_entity_poly.type
_entity_poly.pdbx_seq_one_letter_code
_entity_poly.pdbx_strand_id
1 'polypeptide(L)'
;MANLMPRVSVYRDLEKFREKVWERTKKLEALLEQDTEQLRKEINSTLGCGPDLYFYQKTVSLTKHASSREIETLLLDDQFIELLYATLTSWGMHSRGARMKDFYEFSQNIRKNISLFTQLAGCHLENGLNDNIVKPLLELFSSLDIMRSRKKANKEASKLVANSKLMHFILPNLVMPIDRTHTVEFFKGCGRVRLPPHMPENWHRLDEENKSDVRTFFRIHQTVSEIIQKQRILTKLQALIDNEWNQTIPKAIDNLIIYCKKHPEKCNRKR
;
A
#
# COMPACT_ATOMS: atom_id res chain seq x y z
N MET A 1 -51.07 -10.53 3.67
CA MET A 1 -50.43 -9.47 2.84
C MET A 1 -49.04 -9.22 3.39
N ALA A 2 -48.02 -9.80 2.74
CA ALA A 2 -46.63 -9.71 3.19
C ALA A 2 -45.97 -8.44 2.63
N ASN A 3 -45.41 -7.63 3.52
CA ASN A 3 -44.59 -6.46 3.20
C ASN A 3 -43.27 -6.91 2.55
N LEU A 4 -43.16 -6.77 1.22
CA LEU A 4 -41.90 -6.83 0.49
C LEU A 4 -41.17 -5.49 0.67
N MET A 5 -40.20 -5.45 1.58
CA MET A 5 -39.23 -4.36 1.62
C MET A 5 -38.33 -4.40 0.37
N PRO A 6 -37.94 -3.25 -0.18
CA PRO A 6 -37.17 -3.20 -1.41
C PRO A 6 -35.73 -3.66 -1.15
N ARG A 7 -35.31 -4.72 -1.86
CA ARG A 7 -33.89 -5.09 -2.00
C ARG A 7 -33.16 -3.92 -2.66
N VAL A 8 -32.44 -3.13 -1.86
CA VAL A 8 -31.48 -2.14 -2.39
C VAL A 8 -30.45 -2.92 -3.22
N SER A 9 -30.49 -2.70 -4.53
CA SER A 9 -29.69 -3.41 -5.52
C SER A 9 -28.20 -3.25 -5.25
N VAL A 10 -27.53 -4.37 -5.01
CA VAL A 10 -26.06 -4.48 -4.82
C VAL A 10 -25.27 -3.87 -5.99
N TYR A 11 -25.89 -3.69 -7.16
CA TYR A 11 -25.28 -3.07 -8.33
C TYR A 11 -25.11 -1.55 -8.20
N ARG A 12 -25.98 -0.89 -7.42
CA ARG A 12 -25.92 0.58 -7.23
C ARG A 12 -24.70 1.02 -6.43
N ASP A 13 -24.17 0.15 -5.57
CA ASP A 13 -22.96 0.40 -4.77
C ASP A 13 -21.67 0.20 -5.58
N LEU A 14 -21.69 -0.66 -6.61
CA LEU A 14 -20.55 -0.91 -7.50
C LEU A 14 -20.36 0.20 -8.53
N GLU A 15 -21.45 0.75 -9.08
CA GLU A 15 -21.37 1.90 -9.99
C GLU A 15 -20.87 3.16 -9.26
N LYS A 16 -21.41 3.46 -8.07
CA LYS A 16 -20.92 4.56 -7.22
C LYS A 16 -19.46 4.36 -6.78
N PHE A 17 -19.02 3.11 -6.60
CA PHE A 17 -17.60 2.78 -6.37
C PHE A 17 -16.77 3.17 -7.59
N ARG A 18 -17.16 2.69 -8.77
CA ARG A 18 -16.45 2.95 -10.03
C ARG A 18 -16.38 4.43 -10.33
N GLU A 19 -17.47 5.18 -10.16
CA GLU A 19 -17.49 6.63 -10.36
C GLU A 19 -16.53 7.37 -9.41
N LYS A 20 -16.52 7.04 -8.11
CA LYS A 20 -15.64 7.71 -7.14
C LYS A 20 -14.17 7.36 -7.33
N VAL A 21 -13.87 6.10 -7.62
CA VAL A 21 -12.50 5.68 -7.99
C VAL A 21 -12.08 6.41 -9.26
N TRP A 22 -12.94 6.42 -10.27
CA TRP A 22 -12.70 7.09 -11.55
C TRP A 22 -12.41 8.59 -11.40
N GLU A 23 -13.21 9.33 -10.63
CA GLU A 23 -12.97 10.76 -10.38
C GLU A 23 -11.65 11.02 -9.67
N ARG A 24 -11.21 10.12 -8.78
CA ARG A 24 -9.93 10.25 -8.09
C ARG A 24 -8.76 9.84 -8.98
N THR A 25 -8.93 8.81 -9.79
CA THR A 25 -7.98 8.44 -10.83
C THR A 25 -7.76 9.61 -11.78
N LYS A 26 -8.81 10.28 -12.24
CA LYS A 26 -8.70 11.49 -13.08
C LYS A 26 -7.82 12.58 -12.47
N LYS A 27 -7.82 12.74 -11.13
CA LYS A 27 -6.93 13.70 -10.47
C LYS A 27 -5.47 13.31 -10.62
N LEU A 28 -5.14 12.02 -10.43
CA LEU A 28 -3.79 11.51 -10.66
C LEU A 28 -3.41 11.64 -12.14
N GLU A 29 -4.32 11.27 -13.06
CA GLU A 29 -4.08 11.42 -14.49
C GLU A 29 -3.82 12.89 -14.87
N ALA A 30 -4.59 13.84 -14.32
CA ALA A 30 -4.41 15.26 -14.57
C ALA A 30 -3.05 15.79 -14.09
N LEU A 31 -2.53 15.29 -12.96
CA LEU A 31 -1.16 15.59 -12.52
C LEU A 31 -0.13 15.03 -13.50
N LEU A 32 -0.31 13.78 -13.96
CA LEU A 32 0.61 13.12 -14.90
C LEU A 32 0.64 13.76 -16.31
N GLU A 33 -0.32 14.62 -16.63
CA GLU A 33 -0.29 15.46 -17.85
C GLU A 33 0.66 16.66 -17.74
N GLN A 34 1.10 17.03 -16.53
CA GLN A 34 2.06 18.10 -16.35
C GLN A 34 3.44 17.71 -16.87
N ASP A 35 4.35 18.68 -16.92
CA ASP A 35 5.75 18.40 -17.19
C ASP A 35 6.31 17.47 -16.10
N THR A 36 6.84 16.32 -16.51
CA THR A 36 7.27 15.26 -15.60
C THR A 36 8.40 15.73 -14.69
N GLU A 37 9.35 16.54 -15.21
CA GLU A 37 10.51 16.98 -14.45
C GLU A 37 10.13 18.02 -13.41
N GLN A 38 9.26 18.95 -13.77
CA GLN A 38 8.67 19.88 -12.82
C GLN A 38 7.89 19.14 -11.72
N LEU A 39 7.02 18.20 -12.10
CA LEU A 39 6.22 17.45 -11.13
C LEU A 39 7.10 16.66 -10.15
N ARG A 40 8.16 16.02 -10.66
CA ARG A 40 9.15 15.30 -9.84
C ARG A 40 9.77 16.22 -8.77
N LYS A 41 10.25 17.40 -9.18
CA LYS A 41 10.83 18.40 -8.26
C LYS A 41 9.83 18.87 -7.20
N GLU A 42 8.60 19.14 -7.61
CA GLU A 42 7.54 19.59 -6.70
C GLU A 42 7.16 18.49 -5.67
N ILE A 43 7.10 17.23 -6.10
CA ILE A 43 6.90 16.07 -5.21
C ILE A 43 8.02 15.99 -4.17
N ASN A 44 9.28 16.00 -4.62
CA ASN A 44 10.41 15.82 -3.72
C ASN A 44 10.54 16.99 -2.73
N SER A 45 10.30 18.23 -3.18
CA SER A 45 10.22 19.39 -2.29
C SER A 45 9.09 19.29 -1.27
N THR A 46 7.99 18.61 -1.60
CA THR A 46 6.82 18.44 -0.71
C THR A 46 7.06 17.37 0.37
N LEU A 47 7.90 16.39 0.08
CA LEU A 47 8.24 15.29 0.98
C LEU A 47 9.45 15.62 1.86
N GLY A 48 10.37 16.46 1.36
CA GLY A 48 11.56 16.91 2.08
C GLY A 48 12.73 15.93 1.99
N CYS A 49 13.84 16.27 2.66
CA CYS A 49 15.04 15.44 2.75
C CYS A 49 15.40 15.21 4.22
N GLY A 50 15.27 13.96 4.68
CA GLY A 50 15.49 13.60 6.08
C GLY A 50 16.06 12.20 6.24
N PRO A 51 16.27 11.76 7.50
CA PRO A 51 16.75 10.40 7.79
C PRO A 51 15.85 9.31 7.21
N ASP A 52 14.55 9.58 7.13
CA ASP A 52 13.53 8.73 6.53
C ASP A 52 13.77 8.45 5.04
N LEU A 53 14.23 9.45 4.27
CA LEU A 53 14.64 9.28 2.88
C LEU A 53 15.89 8.39 2.78
N TYR A 54 16.90 8.66 3.61
CA TYR A 54 18.14 7.86 3.63
C TYR A 54 17.85 6.38 3.92
N PHE A 55 17.09 6.11 4.99
CA PHE A 55 16.71 4.75 5.36
C PHE A 55 15.85 4.09 4.28
N TYR A 56 14.93 4.84 3.68
CA TYR A 56 14.12 4.35 2.55
C TYR A 56 14.99 3.90 1.37
N GLN A 57 15.87 4.77 0.89
CA GLN A 57 16.76 4.50 -0.24
C GLN A 57 17.63 3.27 0.06
N LYS A 58 18.25 3.22 1.25
CA LYS A 58 19.12 2.12 1.64
C LYS A 58 18.38 0.78 1.74
N THR A 59 17.17 0.77 2.30
CA THR A 59 16.38 -0.47 2.39
C THR A 59 15.88 -0.91 1.02
N VAL A 60 15.32 -0.01 0.23
CA VAL A 60 14.75 -0.34 -1.10
C VAL A 60 15.84 -0.72 -2.09
N SER A 61 17.04 -0.15 -2.02
CA SER A 61 18.14 -0.57 -2.90
C SER A 61 18.52 -2.04 -2.70
N LEU A 62 18.30 -2.60 -1.51
CA LEU A 62 18.59 -4.02 -1.22
C LEU A 62 17.47 -4.95 -1.71
N THR A 63 16.22 -4.48 -1.79
CA THR A 63 15.05 -5.34 -2.02
C THR A 63 14.39 -5.17 -3.39
N LYS A 64 14.54 -4.00 -4.03
CA LYS A 64 13.86 -3.67 -5.30
C LYS A 64 14.18 -4.62 -6.45
N HIS A 65 15.37 -5.19 -6.47
CA HIS A 65 15.80 -6.13 -7.52
C HIS A 65 16.16 -7.51 -6.96
N ALA A 66 15.87 -7.76 -5.69
CA ALA A 66 16.19 -9.01 -5.03
C ALA A 66 15.32 -10.17 -5.56
N SER A 67 15.98 -11.26 -5.91
CA SER A 67 15.37 -12.56 -6.16
C SER A 67 14.79 -13.17 -4.88
N SER A 68 14.01 -14.24 -5.02
CA SER A 68 13.49 -15.02 -3.88
C SER A 68 14.59 -15.45 -2.90
N ARG A 69 15.76 -15.88 -3.41
CA ARG A 69 16.90 -16.32 -2.59
C ARG A 69 17.56 -15.15 -1.85
N GLU A 70 17.67 -14.01 -2.50
CA GLU A 70 18.23 -12.80 -1.87
C GLU A 70 17.30 -12.25 -0.79
N ILE A 71 15.98 -12.21 -1.04
CA ILE A 71 14.99 -11.87 -0.02
C ILE A 71 15.08 -12.83 1.17
N GLU A 72 15.16 -14.14 0.95
CA GLU A 72 15.35 -15.11 2.02
C GLU A 72 16.61 -14.82 2.85
N THR A 73 17.73 -14.61 2.16
CA THR A 73 19.03 -14.31 2.80
C THR A 73 18.95 -13.04 3.65
N LEU A 74 18.36 -11.97 3.10
CA LEU A 74 18.16 -10.71 3.80
C LEU A 74 17.27 -10.88 5.05
N LEU A 75 16.18 -11.65 4.96
CA LEU A 75 15.27 -11.82 6.11
C LEU A 75 15.82 -12.74 7.21
N LEU A 76 16.86 -13.52 6.91
CA LEU A 76 17.63 -14.28 7.91
C LEU A 76 18.73 -13.43 8.56
N ASP A 77 19.22 -12.39 7.91
CA ASP A 77 20.25 -11.48 8.42
C ASP A 77 19.69 -10.47 9.44
N ASP A 78 20.20 -10.51 10.68
CA ASP A 78 19.81 -9.57 11.73
C ASP A 78 20.11 -8.12 11.36
N GLN A 79 21.18 -7.83 10.61
CA GLN A 79 21.52 -6.45 10.22
C GLN A 79 20.47 -5.84 9.29
N PHE A 80 19.91 -6.65 8.38
CA PHE A 80 18.83 -6.21 7.52
C PHE A 80 17.52 -6.03 8.31
N ILE A 81 17.22 -6.92 9.26
CA ILE A 81 16.04 -6.77 10.12
C ILE A 81 16.16 -5.52 11.03
N GLU A 82 17.36 -5.21 11.53
CA GLU A 82 17.65 -3.96 12.24
C GLU A 82 17.45 -2.73 11.36
N LEU A 83 17.94 -2.79 10.12
CA LEU A 83 17.70 -1.75 9.13
C LEU A 83 16.20 -1.54 8.89
N LEU A 84 15.42 -2.61 8.69
CA LEU A 84 13.95 -2.52 8.55
C LEU A 84 13.29 -1.87 9.78
N TYR A 85 13.71 -2.25 10.99
CA TYR A 85 13.20 -1.70 12.23
C TYR A 85 13.51 -0.20 12.35
N ALA A 86 14.74 0.21 12.00
CA ALA A 86 15.17 1.61 11.97
C ALA A 86 14.39 2.41 10.91
N THR A 87 14.23 1.86 9.70
CA THR A 87 13.48 2.47 8.61
C THR A 87 12.02 2.72 9.03
N LEU A 88 11.32 1.71 9.55
CA LEU A 88 9.94 1.87 10.04
C LEU A 88 9.85 2.87 11.19
N THR A 89 10.83 2.88 12.10
CA THR A 89 10.91 3.85 13.20
C THR A 89 11.03 5.28 12.67
N SER A 90 11.92 5.53 11.71
CA SER A 90 12.09 6.83 11.07
C SER A 90 10.84 7.28 10.31
N TRP A 91 10.05 6.33 9.80
CA TRP A 91 8.74 6.55 9.16
C TRP A 91 7.56 6.64 10.15
N GLY A 92 7.85 6.89 11.44
CA GLY A 92 6.87 7.22 12.47
C GLY A 92 6.13 6.03 13.09
N MET A 93 6.54 4.79 12.79
CA MET A 93 5.89 3.57 13.29
C MET A 93 6.14 3.31 14.79
N HIS A 94 7.04 4.06 15.41
CA HIS A 94 7.35 3.97 16.85
C HIS A 94 7.20 5.32 17.57
N SER A 95 6.05 5.98 17.39
CA SER A 95 5.73 7.31 17.94
C SER A 95 4.71 7.29 19.11
N ARG A 96 4.23 8.44 19.58
CA ARG A 96 3.25 8.52 20.70
C ARG A 96 1.95 7.73 20.39
N GLY A 97 1.54 7.63 19.13
CA GLY A 97 0.32 6.93 18.69
C GLY A 97 0.53 5.46 18.28
N ALA A 98 1.72 5.09 17.84
CA ALA A 98 2.05 3.80 17.25
C ALA A 98 3.27 3.21 17.95
N ARG A 99 3.21 1.94 18.39
CA ARG A 99 4.35 1.26 19.00
C ARG A 99 4.56 -0.07 18.30
N MET A 100 5.68 -0.20 17.60
CA MET A 100 6.13 -1.50 17.15
C MET A 100 6.41 -2.41 18.34
N LYS A 101 6.33 -3.72 18.12
CA LYS A 101 6.84 -4.73 19.04
C LYS A 101 8.33 -4.51 19.29
N ASP A 102 8.85 -5.08 20.36
CA ASP A 102 10.31 -5.07 20.54
C ASP A 102 10.99 -5.84 19.40
N PHE A 103 12.28 -5.62 19.26
CA PHE A 103 13.04 -6.11 18.13
C PHE A 103 12.95 -7.63 17.98
N TYR A 104 13.00 -8.38 19.09
CA TYR A 104 12.91 -9.84 19.05
C TYR A 104 11.55 -10.31 18.51
N GLU A 105 10.44 -9.83 19.08
CA GLU A 105 9.10 -10.19 18.60
C GLU A 105 8.86 -9.74 17.15
N PHE A 106 9.37 -8.57 16.78
CA PHE A 106 9.33 -8.05 15.41
C PHE A 106 10.06 -8.97 14.43
N SER A 107 11.30 -9.34 14.74
CA SER A 107 12.12 -10.23 13.92
C SER A 107 11.46 -11.61 13.73
N GLN A 108 10.98 -12.21 14.82
CA GLN A 108 10.26 -13.49 14.76
C GLN A 108 8.99 -13.41 13.91
N ASN A 109 8.27 -12.29 13.96
CA ASN A 109 7.06 -12.08 13.16
C ASN A 109 7.34 -12.00 11.65
N ILE A 110 8.51 -11.49 11.26
CA ILE A 110 8.96 -11.47 9.87
C ILE A 110 9.44 -12.86 9.45
N ARG A 111 10.31 -13.48 10.26
CA ARG A 111 10.95 -14.77 9.94
C ARG A 111 9.97 -15.91 9.75
N LYS A 112 8.90 -15.97 10.55
CA LYS A 112 7.82 -16.97 10.38
C LYS A 112 7.08 -16.87 9.03
N ASN A 113 7.25 -15.77 8.29
CA ASN A 113 6.58 -15.48 7.03
C ASN A 113 7.55 -15.46 5.82
N ILE A 114 8.79 -15.90 5.98
CA ILE A 114 9.81 -15.88 4.91
C ILE A 114 9.29 -16.58 3.65
N SER A 115 8.64 -17.75 3.77
CA SER A 115 8.11 -18.48 2.61
C SER A 115 7.12 -17.67 1.77
N LEU A 116 6.29 -16.85 2.41
CA LEU A 116 5.34 -15.97 1.71
C LEU A 116 6.04 -14.78 1.07
N PHE A 117 7.05 -14.19 1.74
CA PHE A 117 7.86 -13.13 1.15
C PHE A 117 8.63 -13.62 -0.08
N THR A 118 9.24 -14.80 -0.02
CA THR A 118 10.04 -15.35 -1.13
C THR A 118 9.17 -15.76 -2.31
N GLN A 119 7.94 -16.23 -2.06
CA GLN A 119 6.95 -16.51 -3.11
C GLN A 119 6.54 -15.24 -3.89
N LEU A 120 6.50 -14.09 -3.21
CA LEU A 120 6.10 -12.81 -3.79
C LEU A 120 7.28 -11.99 -4.32
N ALA A 121 8.52 -12.40 -4.05
CA ALA A 121 9.71 -11.74 -4.54
C ALA A 121 9.74 -11.71 -6.07
N GLY A 122 10.18 -10.59 -6.65
CA GLY A 122 10.15 -10.38 -8.10
C GLY A 122 8.77 -10.20 -8.72
N CYS A 123 7.68 -10.16 -7.93
CA CYS A 123 6.37 -9.75 -8.44
C CYS A 123 6.26 -8.22 -8.53
N HIS A 124 5.45 -7.76 -9.47
CA HIS A 124 5.30 -6.34 -9.83
C HIS A 124 3.83 -5.96 -9.90
N LEU A 125 3.45 -4.82 -9.33
CA LEU A 125 2.06 -4.37 -9.27
C LEU A 125 1.51 -4.01 -10.66
N GLU A 126 2.38 -3.52 -11.55
CA GLU A 126 2.09 -3.19 -12.95
C GLU A 126 1.71 -4.41 -13.82
N ASN A 127 2.12 -5.61 -13.40
CA ASN A 127 1.81 -6.87 -14.11
C ASN A 127 0.41 -7.41 -13.78
N GLY A 128 -0.34 -6.71 -12.92
CA GLY A 128 -1.67 -7.14 -12.49
C GLY A 128 -1.64 -8.03 -11.25
N LEU A 129 -2.81 -8.12 -10.60
CA LEU A 129 -3.03 -9.00 -9.44
C LEU A 129 -3.87 -10.21 -9.88
N ASN A 130 -3.22 -11.33 -10.12
CA ASN A 130 -3.86 -12.62 -10.37
C ASN A 130 -3.90 -13.48 -9.08
N ASP A 131 -4.59 -14.61 -9.12
CA ASP A 131 -4.83 -15.46 -7.95
C ASP A 131 -3.53 -15.98 -7.29
N ASN A 132 -2.48 -16.23 -8.10
CA ASN A 132 -1.16 -16.66 -7.63
C ASN A 132 -0.43 -15.58 -6.84
N ILE A 133 -0.79 -14.31 -7.02
CA ILE A 133 -0.26 -13.17 -6.27
C ILE A 133 -1.21 -12.81 -5.13
N VAL A 134 -2.51 -12.68 -5.40
CA VAL A 134 -3.49 -12.19 -4.43
C VAL A 134 -3.55 -13.08 -3.19
N LYS A 135 -3.60 -14.41 -3.37
CA LYS A 135 -3.70 -15.33 -2.24
C LYS A 135 -2.51 -15.20 -1.27
N PRO A 136 -1.25 -15.41 -1.70
CA PRO A 136 -0.10 -15.26 -0.80
C PRO A 136 0.08 -13.82 -0.29
N LEU A 137 -0.24 -12.80 -1.10
CA LEU A 137 -0.16 -11.40 -0.68
C LEU A 137 -1.06 -11.10 0.51
N LEU A 138 -2.31 -11.55 0.43
CA LEU A 138 -3.26 -11.31 1.51
C LEU A 138 -2.96 -12.17 2.74
N GLU A 139 -2.55 -13.43 2.53
CA GLU A 139 -2.12 -14.33 3.60
C GLU A 139 -0.97 -13.71 4.40
N LEU A 140 0.05 -13.20 3.70
CA LEU A 140 1.18 -12.48 4.28
C LEU A 140 0.72 -11.25 5.08
N PHE A 141 -0.12 -10.40 4.49
CA PHE A 141 -0.62 -9.22 5.20
C PHE A 141 -1.37 -9.60 6.48
N SER A 142 -2.12 -10.70 6.44
CA SER A 142 -2.95 -11.18 7.56
C SER A 142 -2.12 -11.80 8.68
N SER A 143 -1.07 -12.55 8.34
CA SER A 143 -0.18 -13.24 9.29
C SER A 143 0.82 -12.31 10.01
N LEU A 144 1.13 -11.16 9.40
CA LEU A 144 1.97 -10.13 9.99
C LEU A 144 1.27 -9.43 11.17
N ASP A 145 2.02 -9.24 12.25
CA ASP A 145 1.61 -8.54 13.46
C ASP A 145 2.84 -7.94 14.14
N ILE A 146 3.25 -6.76 13.67
CA ILE A 146 4.48 -6.08 14.11
C ILE A 146 4.22 -4.94 15.10
N MET A 147 2.96 -4.70 15.46
CA MET A 147 2.56 -3.61 16.36
C MET A 147 2.17 -4.15 17.73
N ARG A 148 2.48 -3.42 18.80
CA ARG A 148 1.98 -3.73 20.15
C ARG A 148 0.49 -3.42 20.20
N SER A 149 -0.31 -4.40 20.64
CA SER A 149 -1.75 -4.22 20.85
C SER A 149 -2.00 -3.22 21.98
N ARG A 150 -2.57 -2.04 21.68
CA ARG A 150 -3.10 -1.15 22.73
C ARG A 150 -4.54 -1.54 23.07
N LYS A 151 -4.83 -1.69 24.36
CA LYS A 151 -6.20 -1.75 24.91
C LYS A 151 -6.85 -0.37 24.80
N LYS A 152 -7.44 -0.04 23.64
CA LYS A 152 -8.60 0.88 23.44
C LYS A 152 -8.66 1.37 21.98
N ALA A 153 -9.79 1.08 21.32
CA ALA A 153 -10.44 1.79 20.21
C ALA A 153 -9.67 2.11 18.90
N ASN A 154 -8.34 1.98 18.84
CA ASN A 154 -7.53 2.35 17.66
C ASN A 154 -6.63 1.21 17.14
N LYS A 155 -6.92 -0.03 17.54
CA LYS A 155 -6.09 -1.21 17.24
C LYS A 155 -6.05 -1.53 15.74
N GLU A 156 -7.17 -1.35 15.05
CA GLU A 156 -7.34 -1.77 13.64
C GLU A 156 -6.48 -0.92 12.71
N ALA A 157 -6.70 0.39 12.62
CA ALA A 157 -6.01 1.18 11.60
C ALA A 157 -4.47 1.31 11.78
N SER A 158 -3.87 0.75 12.84
CA SER A 158 -2.42 0.64 13.01
C SER A 158 -1.83 -0.54 12.24
N LYS A 159 -2.59 -1.63 12.03
CA LYS A 159 -2.10 -2.83 11.32
C LYS A 159 -1.99 -2.56 9.82
N LEU A 160 -3.01 -1.96 9.20
CA LEU A 160 -2.97 -1.56 7.79
C LEU A 160 -1.73 -0.76 7.42
N VAL A 161 -1.44 0.31 8.16
CA VAL A 161 -0.30 1.18 7.89
C VAL A 161 1.01 0.45 8.17
N ALA A 162 1.12 -0.25 9.30
CA ALA A 162 2.35 -0.93 9.68
C ALA A 162 2.73 -2.05 8.71
N ASN A 163 1.80 -2.96 8.44
CA ASN A 163 2.06 -4.12 7.62
C ASN A 163 2.29 -3.72 6.16
N SER A 164 1.52 -2.77 5.61
CA SER A 164 1.75 -2.30 4.24
C SER A 164 3.10 -1.62 4.07
N LYS A 165 3.55 -0.82 5.04
CA LYS A 165 4.89 -0.20 5.01
C LYS A 165 6.00 -1.25 5.11
N LEU A 166 5.91 -2.19 6.06
CA LEU A 166 6.86 -3.29 6.17
C LEU A 166 6.94 -4.08 4.86
N MET A 167 5.79 -4.47 4.34
CA MET A 167 5.71 -5.22 3.08
C MET A 167 6.23 -4.39 1.90
N HIS A 168 6.02 -3.07 1.86
CA HIS A 168 6.61 -2.20 0.85
C HIS A 168 8.15 -2.22 0.91
N PHE A 169 8.75 -2.14 2.10
CA PHE A 169 10.22 -2.17 2.19
C PHE A 169 10.84 -3.51 1.74
N ILE A 170 10.11 -4.62 1.89
CA ILE A 170 10.58 -5.95 1.46
C ILE A 170 10.19 -6.26 0.00
N LEU A 171 9.02 -5.80 -0.46
CA LEU A 171 8.45 -6.05 -1.79
C LEU A 171 8.06 -4.73 -2.48
N PRO A 172 9.01 -3.81 -2.74
CA PRO A 172 8.71 -2.42 -3.08
C PRO A 172 8.10 -2.23 -4.48
N ASN A 173 8.20 -3.22 -5.37
CA ASN A 173 7.55 -3.21 -6.69
C ASN A 173 6.12 -3.75 -6.66
N LEU A 174 5.75 -4.50 -5.62
CA LEU A 174 4.42 -5.11 -5.51
C LEU A 174 3.50 -4.34 -4.56
N VAL A 175 4.03 -3.83 -3.45
CA VAL A 175 3.23 -3.31 -2.34
C VAL A 175 3.35 -1.80 -2.23
N MET A 176 2.22 -1.12 -2.12
CA MET A 176 2.10 0.30 -1.79
C MET A 176 2.38 0.52 -0.29
N PRO A 177 3.18 1.52 0.09
CA PRO A 177 3.26 1.93 1.49
C PRO A 177 2.01 2.74 1.83
N ILE A 178 1.04 2.15 2.55
CA ILE A 178 -0.23 2.83 2.83
C ILE A 178 -0.05 3.73 4.06
N ASP A 179 -0.40 5.01 3.91
CA ASP A 179 -0.54 5.94 5.03
C ASP A 179 -2.01 6.23 5.37
N ARG A 180 -2.29 6.54 6.64
CA ARG A 180 -3.65 6.84 7.10
C ARG A 180 -4.16 8.20 6.61
N THR A 181 -3.32 9.22 6.66
CA THR A 181 -3.71 10.62 6.39
C THR A 181 -3.90 10.87 4.91
N HIS A 182 -3.06 10.27 4.08
CA HIS A 182 -3.04 10.51 2.64
C HIS A 182 -3.68 9.37 1.86
N THR A 183 -3.10 8.17 1.90
CA THR A 183 -3.52 7.04 1.07
C THR A 183 -4.92 6.56 1.42
N VAL A 184 -5.19 6.27 2.70
CA VAL A 184 -6.53 5.79 3.14
C VAL A 184 -7.60 6.85 2.87
N GLU A 185 -7.37 8.11 3.23
CA GLU A 185 -8.32 9.19 2.94
C GLU A 185 -8.53 9.41 1.43
N PHE A 186 -7.48 9.26 0.61
CA PHE A 186 -7.59 9.30 -0.84
C PHE A 186 -8.42 8.14 -1.39
N PHE A 187 -8.48 6.97 -0.74
CA PHE A 187 -9.34 5.86 -1.16
C PHE A 187 -10.64 5.73 -0.34
N LYS A 188 -10.87 6.62 0.64
CA LYS A 188 -12.06 6.59 1.51
C LYS A 188 -13.33 6.84 0.74
N GLY A 189 -14.32 5.97 0.86
CA GLY A 189 -15.59 6.10 0.15
C GLY A 189 -15.56 5.64 -1.30
N CYS A 190 -14.43 5.15 -1.82
CA CYS A 190 -14.43 4.15 -2.88
C CYS A 190 -15.15 2.94 -2.26
N GLY A 191 -16.39 2.64 -2.66
CA GLY A 191 -17.26 1.53 -2.17
C GLY A 191 -16.64 0.12 -2.01
N ARG A 192 -17.48 -0.92 -1.97
CA ARG A 192 -17.04 -2.28 -1.59
C ARG A 192 -16.39 -3.01 -2.76
N VAL A 193 -15.16 -3.50 -2.57
CA VAL A 193 -14.55 -4.53 -3.42
C VAL A 193 -14.98 -5.90 -2.93
N ARG A 194 -15.36 -6.81 -3.85
CA ARG A 194 -15.55 -8.22 -3.54
C ARG A 194 -14.19 -8.92 -3.64
N LEU A 195 -13.83 -9.68 -2.60
CA LEU A 195 -12.70 -10.60 -2.68
C LEU A 195 -12.99 -11.65 -3.76
N PRO A 196 -11.95 -12.21 -4.42
CA PRO A 196 -12.13 -13.28 -5.40
C PRO A 196 -12.91 -14.46 -4.81
N PRO A 197 -13.83 -15.09 -5.57
CA PRO A 197 -14.80 -16.05 -5.04
C PRO A 197 -14.19 -17.38 -4.57
N HIS A 198 -12.95 -17.70 -4.97
CA HIS A 198 -12.22 -18.89 -4.54
C HIS A 198 -11.39 -18.66 -3.26
N MET A 199 -11.46 -17.47 -2.65
CA MET A 199 -10.78 -17.22 -1.39
C MET A 199 -11.40 -18.09 -0.28
N PRO A 200 -10.62 -18.52 0.72
CA PRO A 200 -11.12 -19.39 1.77
C PRO A 200 -12.38 -18.80 2.41
N GLU A 201 -13.41 -19.61 2.63
CA GLU A 201 -14.74 -19.12 3.02
C GLU A 201 -14.72 -18.30 4.32
N ASN A 202 -13.79 -18.59 5.23
CA ASN A 202 -13.52 -17.75 6.39
C ASN A 202 -13.22 -16.29 6.01
N TRP A 203 -12.55 -16.00 4.89
CA TRP A 203 -12.27 -14.65 4.38
C TRP A 203 -13.50 -13.89 3.88
N HIS A 204 -14.47 -14.64 3.34
CA HIS A 204 -15.78 -14.12 2.98
C HIS A 204 -16.64 -13.88 4.23
N ARG A 205 -16.45 -14.68 5.29
CA ARG A 205 -17.22 -14.65 6.56
C ARG A 205 -16.66 -13.75 7.67
N LEU A 206 -15.34 -13.47 7.73
CA LEU A 206 -14.61 -12.68 8.76
C LEU A 206 -15.47 -11.55 9.36
N ASP A 207 -15.72 -11.45 10.67
CA ASP A 207 -16.73 -10.55 11.29
C ASP A 207 -16.48 -9.04 11.16
N GLU A 208 -17.54 -8.24 11.40
CA GLU A 208 -17.59 -6.77 11.22
C GLU A 208 -16.47 -5.98 11.94
N GLU A 209 -15.88 -6.54 13.01
CA GLU A 209 -14.86 -5.88 13.84
C GLU A 209 -13.40 -6.07 13.37
N ASN A 210 -13.08 -7.06 12.51
CA ASN A 210 -11.71 -7.25 11.96
C ASN A 210 -11.64 -7.06 10.43
N LYS A 211 -12.77 -6.69 9.81
CA LYS A 211 -13.02 -6.67 8.35
C LYS A 211 -12.39 -5.50 7.59
N SER A 212 -11.93 -4.44 8.25
CA SER A 212 -11.56 -3.19 7.58
C SER A 212 -10.23 -3.27 6.84
N ASP A 213 -9.20 -3.82 7.47
CA ASP A 213 -7.81 -3.62 7.04
C ASP A 213 -7.42 -4.45 5.83
N VAL A 214 -7.65 -5.77 5.86
CA VAL A 214 -7.31 -6.67 4.74
C VAL A 214 -8.09 -6.28 3.48
N ARG A 215 -9.38 -5.96 3.63
CA ARG A 215 -10.22 -5.50 2.51
C ARG A 215 -9.77 -4.14 1.99
N THR A 216 -9.40 -3.21 2.88
CA THR A 216 -8.87 -1.90 2.48
C THR A 216 -7.52 -2.04 1.79
N PHE A 217 -6.62 -2.87 2.31
CA PHE A 217 -5.35 -3.22 1.71
C PHE A 217 -5.55 -3.77 0.30
N PHE A 218 -6.37 -4.81 0.15
CA PHE A 218 -6.66 -5.40 -1.16
C PHE A 218 -7.28 -4.39 -2.13
N ARG A 219 -8.30 -3.64 -1.69
CA ARG A 219 -8.98 -2.65 -2.52
C ARG A 219 -8.02 -1.60 -3.06
N ILE A 220 -7.12 -1.08 -2.22
CA ILE A 220 -6.13 -0.08 -2.63
C ILE A 220 -5.22 -0.68 -3.71
N HIS A 221 -4.66 -1.87 -3.47
CA HIS A 221 -3.74 -2.49 -4.42
C HIS A 221 -4.42 -2.89 -5.73
N GLN A 222 -5.64 -3.43 -5.67
CA GLN A 222 -6.42 -3.74 -6.88
C GLN A 222 -6.72 -2.47 -7.69
N THR A 223 -7.21 -1.42 -7.02
CA THR A 223 -7.51 -0.15 -7.67
C THR A 223 -6.27 0.45 -8.33
N VAL A 224 -5.14 0.45 -7.62
CA VAL A 224 -3.87 0.95 -8.14
C VAL A 224 -3.37 0.09 -9.31
N SER A 225 -3.44 -1.24 -9.21
CA SER A 225 -3.03 -2.14 -10.29
C SER A 225 -3.85 -1.90 -11.56
N GLU A 226 -5.17 -1.73 -11.44
CA GLU A 226 -6.06 -1.40 -12.57
C GLU A 226 -5.71 -0.03 -13.21
N ILE A 227 -5.29 0.95 -12.40
CA ILE A 227 -4.86 2.26 -12.91
C ILE A 227 -3.55 2.16 -13.68
N ILE A 228 -2.56 1.45 -13.12
CA ILE A 228 -1.22 1.33 -13.71
C ILE A 228 -1.26 0.54 -15.02
N GLN A 229 -2.14 -0.46 -15.15
CA GLN A 229 -2.28 -1.24 -16.38
C GLN A 229 -2.68 -0.39 -17.61
N LYS A 230 -3.14 0.85 -17.43
CA LYS A 230 -3.27 1.79 -18.54
C LYS A 230 -1.86 2.20 -19.01
N GLN A 231 -1.43 1.73 -20.18
CA GLN A 231 -0.08 1.95 -20.73
C GLN A 231 0.41 3.40 -20.63
N ARG A 232 -0.47 4.36 -20.95
CA ARG A 232 -0.17 5.80 -20.86
C ARG A 232 0.22 6.25 -19.45
N ILE A 233 -0.46 5.71 -18.43
CA ILE A 233 -0.20 6.01 -17.02
C ILE A 233 1.09 5.33 -16.57
N LEU A 234 1.31 4.07 -16.94
CA LEU A 234 2.56 3.36 -16.63
C LEU A 234 3.77 4.12 -17.17
N THR A 235 3.74 4.55 -18.43
CA THR A 235 4.85 5.30 -19.04
C THR A 235 5.15 6.60 -18.29
N LYS A 236 4.12 7.33 -17.85
CA LYS A 236 4.29 8.56 -17.06
C LYS A 236 4.85 8.27 -15.66
N LEU A 237 4.38 7.22 -15.00
CA LEU A 237 4.91 6.79 -13.70
C LEU A 237 6.37 6.33 -13.79
N GLN A 238 6.74 5.61 -14.86
CA GLN A 238 8.12 5.22 -15.13
C GLN A 238 9.02 6.44 -15.31
N ALA A 239 8.54 7.48 -15.98
CA ALA A 239 9.28 8.72 -16.18
C ALA A 239 9.46 9.54 -14.88
N LEU A 240 8.60 9.35 -13.88
CA LEU A 240 8.72 9.95 -12.55
C LEU A 240 9.74 9.24 -11.65
N ILE A 241 10.16 8.02 -11.99
CA ILE A 241 11.14 7.28 -11.17
C ILE A 241 12.44 8.07 -11.06
N ASP A 242 12.95 8.18 -9.84
CA ASP A 242 14.15 8.94 -9.52
C ASP A 242 15.00 8.23 -8.46
N ASN A 243 16.14 8.85 -8.14
CA ASN A 243 17.04 8.39 -7.08
C ASN A 243 16.67 9.01 -5.71
N GLU A 244 15.51 9.63 -5.57
CA GLU A 244 15.01 10.22 -4.32
C GLU A 244 13.81 9.41 -3.80
N TRP A 245 12.62 10.01 -3.71
CA TRP A 245 11.45 9.35 -3.15
C TRP A 245 10.72 8.44 -4.14
N ASN A 246 10.86 8.62 -5.45
CA ASN A 246 10.14 7.84 -6.45
C ASN A 246 10.96 6.63 -6.90
N GLN A 247 11.38 5.77 -5.95
CA GLN A 247 12.23 4.62 -6.29
C GLN A 247 11.47 3.50 -7.03
N THR A 248 10.16 3.35 -6.80
CA THR A 248 9.32 2.31 -7.43
C THR A 248 7.97 2.86 -7.86
N ILE A 249 7.29 2.17 -8.78
CA ILE A 249 5.96 2.55 -9.27
C ILE A 249 4.95 2.66 -8.10
N PRO A 250 4.88 1.70 -7.16
CA PRO A 250 4.03 1.86 -5.98
C PRO A 250 4.35 3.13 -5.17
N LYS A 251 5.63 3.43 -4.92
CA LYS A 251 5.98 4.64 -4.16
C LYS A 251 5.67 5.93 -4.93
N ALA A 252 5.89 5.96 -6.25
CA ALA A 252 5.56 7.11 -7.08
C ALA A 252 4.06 7.47 -7.00
N ILE A 253 3.18 6.47 -6.97
CA ILE A 253 1.74 6.69 -6.80
C ILE A 253 1.40 7.21 -5.40
N ASP A 254 2.02 6.65 -4.36
CA ASP A 254 1.83 7.14 -2.99
C ASP A 254 2.25 8.62 -2.88
N ASN A 255 3.40 8.97 -3.45
CA ASN A 255 3.90 10.33 -3.49
C ASN A 255 2.98 11.28 -4.26
N LEU A 256 2.43 10.85 -5.40
CA LEU A 256 1.43 11.61 -6.14
C LEU A 256 0.15 11.84 -5.32
N ILE A 257 -0.29 10.83 -4.57
CA ILE A 257 -1.45 10.96 -3.68
C ILE A 257 -1.15 11.98 -2.57
N ILE A 258 0.02 11.91 -1.93
CA ILE A 258 0.44 12.86 -0.90
C ILE A 258 0.49 14.28 -1.46
N TYR A 259 1.16 14.46 -2.61
CA TYR A 259 1.26 15.73 -3.30
C TYR A 259 -0.14 16.29 -3.63
N CYS A 260 -1.03 15.47 -4.21
CA CYS A 260 -2.39 15.88 -4.54
C CYS A 260 -3.22 16.29 -3.31
N LYS A 261 -2.99 15.65 -2.17
CA LYS A 261 -3.67 15.97 -0.91
C LYS A 261 -3.14 17.25 -0.27
N LYS A 262 -1.86 17.58 -0.45
CA LYS A 262 -1.23 18.81 0.06
C LYS A 262 -1.49 20.02 -0.85
N HIS A 263 -1.68 19.79 -2.15
CA HIS A 263 -1.88 20.83 -3.18
C HIS A 263 -3.18 20.59 -3.98
N PRO A 264 -4.37 20.64 -3.34
CA PRO A 264 -5.64 20.28 -3.98
C PRO A 264 -5.99 21.17 -5.19
N GLU A 265 -5.53 22.41 -5.23
CA GLU A 265 -5.67 23.37 -6.32
C GLU A 265 -4.93 22.95 -7.59
N LYS A 266 -3.84 22.17 -7.47
CA LYS A 266 -3.08 21.64 -8.60
C LYS A 266 -3.74 20.40 -9.23
N CYS A 267 -4.59 19.70 -8.47
CA CYS A 267 -5.31 18.50 -8.93
C CYS A 267 -6.68 18.79 -9.55
N ASN A 268 -7.30 19.91 -9.22
CA ASN A 268 -8.59 20.28 -9.76
C ASN A 268 -8.35 21.24 -10.94
N ARG A 269 -8.32 20.73 -12.17
CA ARG A 269 -8.47 21.59 -13.34
C ARG A 269 -9.81 22.32 -13.20
N LYS A 270 -9.80 23.63 -12.97
CA LYS A 270 -10.95 24.47 -13.34
C LYS A 270 -11.10 24.28 -14.85
N ARG A 271 -12.17 23.58 -15.24
CA ARG A 271 -12.66 23.63 -16.61
C ARG A 271 -13.12 25.04 -16.91
#